data_AF-A0A6P0EVG0-F1
#
_entry.id   AF-A0A6P0EVG0-F1
#
_cell.length_a   1.000
_cell.length_b   1.000
_cell.length_c   1.000
_cell.angle_alpha   90.00
_cell.angle_beta   90.00
_cell.angle_gamma   90.00
#
_symmetry.space_group_name_H-M   'P 1'
#
loop_
_entity.id
_entity.type
_entity.pdbx_description
1 polymer ?
#
loop_
_entity_poly.entity_id
_entity_poly.type
_entity_poly.pdbx_seq_one_letter_code
_entity_poly.pdbx_strand_id
1 'polypeptide(L)'
;MHGSHDEHFHVLAGTLTLATADGETALTAGDLAAAPRGSVHGYRNASPDTPAVALCLCTPPGYEQYSRDVHAAAAAGAEVTPELLAELRSRHDTESR
;
A
#
# COMPACT_ATOMS: atom_id res chain seq x y z
N MET A 1 -3.00 8.06 2.48
CA MET A 1 -2.10 8.83 3.36
C MET A 1 -2.07 8.17 4.72
N HIS A 2 -0.89 7.93 5.29
CA HIS A 2 -0.72 7.38 6.64
C HIS A 2 -0.39 8.50 7.63
N GLY A 3 -1.03 8.54 8.80
CA GLY A 3 -0.68 9.44 9.89
C GLY A 3 0.28 8.82 10.91
N SER A 4 0.27 7.49 11.03
CA SER A 4 0.93 6.75 12.12
C SER A 4 2.22 6.02 11.74
N HIS A 5 2.48 5.79 10.46
CA HIS A 5 3.64 5.04 9.99
C HIS A 5 4.19 5.56 8.66
N ASP A 6 5.48 5.32 8.45
CA ASP A 6 6.15 5.47 7.16
C ASP A 6 6.07 4.14 6.41
N GLU A 7 5.93 4.18 5.08
CA GLU A 7 5.97 2.99 4.22
C GLU A 7 7.19 3.06 3.29
N HIS A 8 7.92 1.96 3.14
CA HIS A 8 9.06 1.85 2.23
C HIS A 8 8.83 0.71 1.25
N PHE A 9 9.25 0.93 0.00
CA PHE A 9 9.15 -0.05 -1.09
C PHE A 9 10.55 -0.39 -1.56
N HIS A 10 10.93 -1.67 -1.48
CA HIS A 10 12.13 -2.19 -2.13
C HIS A 10 11.76 -3.20 -3.19
N VAL A 11 12.02 -2.89 -4.46
CA VAL A 11 11.60 -3.74 -5.58
C VAL A 11 12.63 -4.87 -5.78
N LEU A 12 12.16 -6.10 -5.75
CA LEU A 12 12.96 -7.32 -5.92
C LEU A 12 12.92 -7.83 -7.37
N ALA A 13 11.79 -7.69 -8.06
CA ALA A 13 11.62 -8.09 -9.46
C ALA A 13 10.47 -7.32 -10.12
N GLY A 14 10.51 -7.22 -11.46
CA GLY A 14 9.49 -6.50 -12.23
C GLY A 14 9.55 -4.98 -12.01
N THR A 15 8.41 -4.31 -12.21
CA THR A 15 8.27 -2.85 -12.10
C THR A 15 7.06 -2.49 -11.26
N LEU A 16 7.28 -1.76 -10.17
CA LEU A 16 6.23 -1.18 -9.33
C LEU A 16 5.98 0.27 -9.76
N THR A 17 4.74 0.64 -10.06
CA THR A 17 4.37 2.04 -10.29
C THR A 17 3.93 2.67 -8.98
N LEU A 18 4.69 3.63 -8.48
CA LEU A 18 4.36 4.43 -7.30
C LEU A 18 3.73 5.75 -7.75
N ALA A 19 2.49 6.00 -7.34
CA ALA A 19 1.80 7.26 -7.52
C ALA A 19 1.99 8.13 -6.26
N THR A 20 2.31 9.41 -6.45
CA THR A 20 2.49 10.41 -5.41
C THR A 20 1.78 11.71 -5.81
N ALA A 21 1.81 12.72 -4.94
CA ALA A 21 1.30 14.05 -5.28
C ALA A 21 2.01 14.70 -6.49
N ASP A 22 3.27 14.34 -6.75
CA ASP A 22 4.08 14.88 -7.84
C ASP A 22 3.95 14.06 -9.15
N GLY A 23 3.11 13.03 -9.14
CA GLY A 23 2.87 12.14 -10.28
C GLY A 23 3.34 10.71 -10.03
N GLU A 24 3.50 9.96 -11.12
CA GLU A 24 3.84 8.55 -11.09
C GLU A 24 5.31 8.30 -11.39
N THR A 25 5.93 7.40 -10.64
CA THR A 25 7.31 6.94 -10.84
C THR A 25 7.33 5.42 -10.98
N ALA A 26 8.07 4.92 -11.96
CA ALA A 26 8.33 3.50 -12.13
C ALA A 26 9.59 3.11 -11.33
N LEU A 27 9.47 2.11 -10.46
CA LEU A 27 10.55 1.54 -9.67
C LEU A 27 10.83 0.12 -10.17
N THR A 28 12.08 -0.18 -10.46
CA THR A 28 12.56 -1.46 -11.00
C THR A 28 13.41 -2.21 -9.98
N ALA A 29 13.77 -3.47 -10.25
CA ALA A 29 14.55 -4.29 -9.33
C ALA A 29 15.82 -3.59 -8.81
N GLY A 30 15.95 -3.51 -7.48
CA GLY A 30 17.03 -2.79 -6.80
C GLY A 30 16.64 -1.38 -6.32
N ASP A 31 15.60 -0.77 -6.90
CA ASP A 31 15.15 0.56 -6.49
C ASP A 31 14.51 0.53 -5.09
N LEU A 32 14.64 1.66 -4.40
CA LEU A 32 14.04 1.93 -3.09
C LEU A 32 13.26 3.24 -3.15
N ALA A 33 12.03 3.23 -2.63
CA ALA A 33 11.27 4.44 -2.38
C ALA A 33 10.82 4.51 -0.92
N ALA A 34 10.76 5.72 -0.38
CA ALA A 34 10.21 6.01 0.93
C ALA A 34 8.98 6.89 0.78
N ALA A 35 7.90 6.53 1.47
CA ALA A 35 6.69 7.31 1.61
C ALA A 35 6.52 7.66 3.10
N PRO A 36 7.07 8.81 3.54
CA PRO A 36 6.94 9.24 4.93
C PRO A 36 5.47 9.45 5.31
N ARG A 37 5.14 9.29 6.58
CA ARG A 37 3.82 9.64 7.13
C ARG A 37 3.44 11.08 6.73
N GLY A 38 2.16 11.29 6.44
CA GLY A 38 1.64 12.53 5.88
C GLY A 38 1.76 12.65 4.36
N SER A 39 2.53 11.78 3.69
CA SER A 39 2.57 11.74 2.22
C SER A 39 1.36 11.03 1.63
N VAL A 40 0.80 11.60 0.55
CA VAL A 40 -0.21 10.93 -0.28
C VAL A 40 0.53 10.06 -1.29
N HIS A 41 0.24 8.76 -1.26
CA HIS A 41 0.81 7.81 -2.21
C HIS A 41 -0.11 6.59 -2.38
N GLY A 42 0.15 5.85 -3.45
CA GLY A 42 -0.39 4.53 -3.71
C GLY A 42 0.51 3.80 -4.71
N TYR A 43 0.37 2.49 -4.82
CA TYR A 43 1.16 1.70 -5.77
C TYR A 43 0.30 0.75 -6.58
N ARG A 44 0.79 0.37 -7.75
CA ARG A 44 0.19 -0.69 -8.57
C ARG A 44 1.25 -1.42 -9.37
N ASN A 45 0.93 -2.64 -9.77
CA ASN A 45 1.59 -3.27 -10.90
C ASN A 45 0.87 -2.83 -12.18
N ALA A 46 1.53 -2.04 -13.03
CA ALA A 46 0.99 -1.59 -14.30
C ALA A 46 1.30 -2.53 -15.48
N SER A 47 2.14 -3.56 -15.26
CA SER A 47 2.43 -4.56 -16.28
C SER A 47 1.24 -5.52 -16.46
N PRO A 48 0.86 -5.85 -17.71
CA PRO A 48 -0.26 -6.76 -17.97
C PRO A 48 0.09 -8.23 -17.71
N ASP A 49 1.36 -8.61 -17.81
CA ASP A 49 1.81 -10.01 -17.88
C ASP A 49 2.98 -10.33 -16.93
N THR A 50 3.65 -9.32 -16.38
CA THR A 50 4.82 -9.49 -15.53
C THR A 50 4.51 -9.11 -14.09
N PRO A 51 4.64 -10.03 -13.12
CA PRO A 51 4.51 -9.70 -11.71
C PRO A 51 5.60 -8.72 -11.25
N ALA A 52 5.20 -7.73 -10.47
CA ALA A 52 6.11 -6.96 -9.62
C ALA A 52 6.23 -7.65 -8.25
N VAL A 53 7.45 -7.83 -7.76
CA VAL A 53 7.75 -8.35 -6.44
C VAL A 53 8.48 -7.27 -5.67
N ALA A 54 7.94 -6.84 -4.53
CA ALA A 54 8.55 -5.83 -3.69
C ALA A 54 8.36 -6.17 -2.20
N LEU A 55 9.28 -5.69 -1.37
CA LEU A 55 9.09 -5.61 0.07
C LEU A 55 8.43 -4.29 0.41
N CYS A 56 7.28 -4.34 1.10
CA CYS A 56 6.65 -3.18 1.72
C CYS A 56 6.94 -3.21 3.22
N LEU A 57 7.62 -2.19 3.74
CA LEU A 57 7.98 -2.10 5.15
C LEU A 57 7.29 -0.90 5.80
N CYS A 58 6.44 -1.17 6.78
CA CYS A 58 5.78 -0.16 7.59
C CYS A 58 6.55 0.05 8.90
N THR A 59 6.87 1.30 9.25
CA THR A 59 7.55 1.64 10.51
C THR A 59 6.84 2.80 11.21
N PRO A 60 6.45 2.68 12.49
CA PRO A 60 6.47 1.47 13.33
C PRO A 60 5.54 0.35 12.80
N PRO A 61 5.66 -0.90 13.31
CA PRO A 61 4.79 -2.00 12.91
C PRO A 61 3.34 -1.80 13.38
N GLY A 62 2.42 -2.59 12.84
CA GLY A 62 1.00 -2.64 13.23
C GLY A 62 0.04 -2.46 12.06
N TYR A 63 0.49 -1.87 10.95
CA TYR A 63 -0.36 -1.67 9.78
C TYR A 63 -0.73 -2.97 9.06
N GLU A 64 0.04 -4.05 9.23
CA GLU A 64 -0.30 -5.38 8.73
C GLU A 64 -1.65 -5.91 9.28
N GLN A 65 -2.13 -5.38 10.41
CA GLN A 65 -3.43 -5.72 10.95
C GLN A 65 -4.57 -5.27 10.03
N TYR A 66 -4.42 -4.18 9.27
CA TYR A 66 -5.38 -3.78 8.25
C TYR A 66 -5.60 -4.90 7.22
N SER A 67 -4.52 -5.49 6.72
CA SER A 67 -4.61 -6.60 5.75
C SER A 67 -5.28 -7.83 6.35
N ARG A 68 -5.04 -8.12 7.64
CA ARG A 68 -5.70 -9.22 8.37
C ARG A 68 -7.19 -8.96 8.54
N ASP A 69 -7.59 -7.72 8.84
CA ASP A 69 -8.99 -7.33 9.00
C ASP A 69 -9.75 -7.41 7.67
N VAL A 70 -9.14 -6.96 6.56
CA VAL A 70 -9.70 -7.13 5.22
C VAL A 70 -9.89 -8.61 4.90
N HIS A 71 -8.89 -9.45 5.18
CA HIS A 71 -8.98 -10.89 4.97
C HIS A 71 -10.11 -11.51 5.82
N ALA A 72 -10.21 -11.15 7.10
CA ALA A 72 -11.24 -11.67 7.99
C ALA A 72 -12.66 -11.28 7.52
N ALA A 73 -12.86 -10.04 7.07
CA ALA A 73 -14.14 -9.59 6.54
C ALA A 73 -14.53 -10.38 5.26
N ALA A 74 -13.59 -10.52 4.32
CA ALA A 74 -13.82 -11.30 3.10
C ALA A 74 -14.10 -12.78 3.40
N ALA A 75 -13.35 -13.39 4.33
CA ALA A 75 -13.55 -14.78 4.76
C ALA A 75 -14.91 -15.00 5.44
N ALA A 76 -15.45 -13.97 6.10
CA ALA A 76 -16.80 -13.97 6.68
C ALA A 76 -17.91 -13.71 5.64
N GLY A 77 -17.58 -13.53 4.37
CA GLY A 77 -18.53 -13.32 3.28
C GLY A 77 -18.94 -11.86 3.05
N ALA A 78 -18.24 -10.90 3.66
CA ALA A 78 -18.48 -9.48 3.36
C ALA A 78 -17.98 -9.14 1.94
N GLU A 79 -18.73 -8.29 1.24
CA GLU A 79 -18.28 -7.68 -0.01
C GLU A 79 -17.20 -6.63 0.31
N VAL A 80 -16.06 -6.69 -0.38
CA VAL A 80 -14.94 -5.77 -0.17
C VAL A 80 -15.17 -4.49 -0.97
N THR A 81 -15.97 -3.58 -0.42
CA THR A 81 -16.28 -2.29 -1.05
C THR A 81 -15.25 -1.20 -0.70
N PRO A 82 -15.16 -0.11 -1.48
CA PRO A 82 -14.33 1.04 -1.14
C PRO A 82 -14.62 1.62 0.26
N GLU A 83 -15.90 1.64 0.66
CA GLU A 83 -16.35 2.16 1.96
C GLU A 83 -15.86 1.28 3.10
N LEU A 84 -15.97 -0.06 2.96
CA LEU A 84 -15.43 -1.00 3.94
C LEU A 84 -13.91 -0.85 4.05
N LEU A 85 -13.21 -0.75 2.92
CA LEU A 85 -11.76 -0.55 2.92
C LEU A 85 -11.36 0.78 3.58
N ALA A 86 -12.11 1.86 3.35
CA ALA A 86 -11.87 3.15 3.99
C ALA A 86 -12.09 3.09 5.51
N GLU A 87 -13.18 2.46 5.96
CA GLU A 87 -13.48 2.22 7.37
C GLU A 87 -12.36 1.42 8.04
N LEU A 88 -11.93 0.30 7.45
CA LEU A 88 -10.85 -0.53 7.99
C LEU A 88 -9.51 0.21 8.05
N ARG A 89 -9.16 1.00 7.03
CA ARG A 89 -7.95 1.84 7.05
C ARG A 89 -8.00 2.91 8.16
N SER A 90 -9.17 3.49 8.41
CA SER A 90 -9.33 4.57 9.40
C SER A 90 -8.92 4.13 10.82
N ARG A 91 -9.12 2.85 11.16
CA ARG A 91 -8.70 2.24 12.44
C ARG A 91 -7.18 2.25 12.65
N HIS A 92 -6.42 2.43 11.57
CA HIS A 92 -4.96 2.47 11.56
C HIS A 92 -4.40 3.84 11.15
N ASP A 93 -5.19 4.91 11.35
CA ASP A 93 -4.79 6.29 11.04
C ASP A 93 -4.35 6.42 9.57
N THR A 94 -5.14 5.84 8.67
CA THR A 94 -4.91 5.86 7.23
C THR A 94 -6.17 6.29 6.49
N GLU A 95 -6.02 7.24 5.57
CA GLU A 95 -7.10 7.81 4.77
C GLU A 95 -6.86 7.62 3.27
N SER A 96 -7.93 7.33 2.53
CA SER A 96 -7.95 7.42 1.06
C SER A 96 -8.23 8.88 0.68
N ARG A 97 -7.25 9.55 0.07
CA ARG A 97 -7.36 10.93 -0.45
C ARG A 97 -6.96 10.96 -1.91
#